data_AF-A0A8J3L1F1-F1
#
_entry.id   AF-A0A8J3L1F1-F1
#
_cell.length_a   1.000
_cell.length_b   1.000
_cell.length_c   1.000
_cell.angle_alpha   90.00
_cell.angle_beta   90.00
_cell.angle_gamma   90.00
#
_symmetry.space_group_name_H-M   'P 1'
#
loop_
_entity.id
_entity.type
_entity.pdbx_description
1 polymer ?
#
loop_
_entity_poly.entity_id
_entity_poly.type
_entity_poly.pdbx_seq_one_letter_code
_entity_poly.pdbx_strand_id
1 'polypeptide(L)'
;MPSVQNEELARTAADHVRRAVARGGFPCAAIVDDTVEYLDGQGEPDDLRALAWQLVGPAFAAHLDAQRGWPARTDSDRLTDAFRALDAAGIVAREDFTCCQNCGVTDIGDQAHDTMPARGYVFYHQQDAERCAEGGGLYLAYGLLGQPATAEIGEEIVAALRAEGLQVDWSGSPGQRIHVRVDWARRRHGRMAAYAPYDPAEPELAVHAAKGRRLAPRMTATALSMLELPWLPQGVAVRVEGDGAPVELRRERSRLFSDDGRSVGRFDGLRLLNGGDDPQAPDEPGMLEVTYESQPDGPSAFPSVPMALPEALDVLRRLPTRTNSWLCAVSAAEAVVQLRWEKDGLWLETPHPEDATSTGKYATYDEAVRVLTILATEDRSALAELDGAARRPW
;
A
#
# COMPACT_ATOMS: atom_id res chain seq x y z
N MET A 1 10.00 -4.86 -39.69
CA MET A 1 9.79 -3.46 -39.27
C MET A 1 8.47 -3.45 -38.53
N PRO A 2 8.43 -3.15 -37.22
CA PRO A 2 7.16 -2.87 -36.55
C PRO A 2 6.42 -1.76 -37.32
N SER A 3 5.08 -1.79 -37.35
CA SER A 3 4.32 -0.68 -37.91
C SER A 3 4.48 0.56 -37.01
N VAL A 4 4.40 1.77 -37.57
CA VAL A 4 4.44 3.02 -36.79
C VAL A 4 3.39 3.03 -35.67
N GLN A 5 2.23 2.41 -35.93
CA GLN A 5 1.15 2.23 -34.94
C GLN A 5 1.58 1.36 -33.76
N ASN A 6 2.37 0.30 -34.00
CA ASN A 6 2.88 -0.57 -32.93
C ASN A 6 3.96 0.15 -32.09
N GLU A 7 4.77 1.00 -32.70
CA GLU A 7 5.78 1.80 -31.97
C GLU A 7 5.13 2.85 -31.07
N GLU A 8 4.06 3.50 -31.56
CA GLU A 8 3.30 4.46 -30.76
C GLU A 8 2.59 3.80 -29.58
N LEU A 9 1.94 2.65 -29.80
CA LEU A 9 1.31 1.87 -28.73
C LEU A 9 2.32 1.46 -27.65
N ALA A 10 3.48 0.94 -28.05
CA ALA A 10 4.53 0.52 -27.12
C ALA A 10 5.05 1.69 -26.28
N ARG A 11 5.21 2.88 -26.88
CA ARG A 11 5.62 4.10 -26.15
C ARG A 11 4.54 4.53 -25.15
N THR A 12 3.28 4.57 -25.57
CA THR A 12 2.15 4.91 -24.69
C THR A 12 2.06 3.97 -23.50
N ALA A 13 2.21 2.66 -23.73
CA ALA A 13 2.25 1.64 -22.69
C ALA A 13 3.44 1.86 -21.73
N ALA A 14 4.64 2.13 -22.25
CA ALA A 14 5.84 2.36 -21.44
C ALA A 14 5.72 3.61 -20.56
N ASP A 15 5.11 4.68 -21.07
CA ASP A 15 4.86 5.91 -20.33
C ASP A 15 3.83 5.70 -19.22
N HIS A 16 2.76 4.95 -19.50
CA HIS A 16 1.77 4.54 -18.49
C HIS A 16 2.40 3.70 -17.37
N VAL A 17 3.14 2.64 -17.73
CA VAL A 17 3.82 1.76 -16.77
C VAL A 17 4.80 2.55 -15.89
N ARG A 18 5.64 3.43 -16.47
CA ARG A 18 6.56 4.26 -15.68
C ARG A 18 5.82 5.12 -14.66
N ARG A 19 4.73 5.79 -15.08
CA ARG A 19 3.91 6.62 -14.19
C ARG A 19 3.28 5.80 -13.06
N ALA A 20 2.70 4.65 -13.38
CA ALA A 20 2.09 3.75 -12.40
C ALA A 20 3.13 3.20 -11.39
N VAL A 21 4.33 2.83 -11.87
CA VAL A 21 5.44 2.41 -11.01
C VAL A 21 5.89 3.57 -10.11
N ALA A 22 6.11 4.77 -10.67
CA ALA A 22 6.54 5.93 -9.91
C ALA A 22 5.52 6.39 -8.85
N ARG A 23 4.22 6.26 -9.12
CA ARG A 23 3.14 6.61 -8.17
C ARG A 23 3.18 5.80 -6.87
N GLY A 24 3.68 4.56 -6.90
CA GLY A 24 3.86 3.77 -5.67
C GLY A 24 2.57 3.19 -5.06
N GLY A 25 1.45 3.21 -5.80
CA GLY A 25 0.12 2.87 -5.29
C GLY A 25 -0.32 1.41 -5.49
N PHE A 26 0.27 0.70 -6.47
CA PHE A 26 -0.19 -0.63 -6.87
C PHE A 26 0.96 -1.65 -6.95
N PRO A 27 0.70 -2.95 -6.67
CA PRO A 27 1.65 -4.03 -6.89
C PRO A 27 1.85 -4.32 -8.39
N CYS A 28 2.92 -5.05 -8.73
CA CYS A 28 3.30 -5.34 -10.12
C CYS A 28 2.16 -5.94 -10.97
N ALA A 29 1.48 -6.98 -10.49
CA ALA A 29 0.39 -7.61 -11.22
C ALA A 29 -0.81 -6.66 -11.46
N ALA A 30 -1.12 -5.78 -10.50
CA ALA A 30 -2.19 -4.80 -10.66
C ALA A 30 -1.82 -3.72 -11.69
N ILE A 31 -0.54 -3.32 -11.79
CA ILE A 31 -0.08 -2.40 -12.83
C ILE A 31 -0.22 -3.03 -14.22
N VAL A 32 -0.01 -4.34 -14.35
CA VAL A 32 -0.26 -5.04 -15.63
C VAL A 32 -1.72 -4.94 -16.03
N ASP A 33 -2.64 -5.28 -15.12
CA ASP A 33 -4.08 -5.20 -15.39
C ASP A 33 -4.54 -3.76 -15.69
N ASP A 34 -4.07 -2.79 -14.92
CA ASP A 34 -4.31 -1.35 -15.14
C ASP A 34 -3.78 -0.86 -16.49
N THR A 35 -2.62 -1.37 -16.93
CA THR A 35 -2.06 -1.05 -18.26
C THR A 35 -2.92 -1.62 -19.38
N VAL A 36 -3.45 -2.84 -19.22
CA VAL A 36 -4.35 -3.45 -20.21
C VAL A 36 -5.65 -2.66 -20.31
N GLU A 37 -6.22 -2.26 -19.17
CA GLU A 37 -7.44 -1.43 -19.12
C GLU A 37 -7.20 -0.05 -19.75
N TYR A 38 -6.06 0.59 -19.46
CA TYR A 38 -5.68 1.88 -20.04
C TYR A 38 -5.57 1.84 -21.58
N LEU A 39 -5.16 0.70 -22.13
CA LEU A 39 -4.97 0.49 -23.56
C LEU A 39 -6.17 -0.19 -24.23
N ASP A 40 -7.32 -0.30 -23.56
CA ASP A 40 -8.49 -0.97 -24.09
C ASP A 40 -8.90 -0.39 -25.47
N GLY A 41 -9.23 -1.30 -26.40
CA GLY A 41 -9.53 -0.97 -27.79
C GLY A 41 -8.36 -0.56 -28.68
N GLN A 42 -7.11 -0.55 -28.17
CA GLN A 42 -5.91 -0.17 -28.96
C GLN A 42 -5.12 -1.37 -29.51
N GLY A 43 -5.50 -2.60 -29.16
CA GLY A 43 -4.88 -3.84 -29.62
C GLY A 43 -5.63 -5.08 -29.09
N GLU A 44 -5.14 -6.27 -29.43
CA GLU A 44 -5.69 -7.51 -28.88
C GLU A 44 -5.33 -7.65 -27.39
N PRO A 45 -6.26 -8.00 -26.50
CA PRO A 45 -6.02 -8.02 -25.05
C PRO A 45 -4.82 -8.84 -24.59
N ASP A 46 -4.57 -9.99 -25.22
CA ASP A 46 -3.43 -10.86 -24.88
C ASP A 46 -2.10 -10.23 -25.30
N ASP A 47 -2.05 -9.53 -26.43
CA ASP A 47 -0.87 -8.79 -26.89
C ASP A 47 -0.58 -7.59 -25.97
N LEU A 48 -1.62 -6.87 -25.54
CA LEU A 48 -1.50 -5.77 -24.58
C LEU A 48 -0.99 -6.26 -23.22
N ARG A 49 -1.49 -7.42 -22.76
CA ARG A 49 -1.03 -8.05 -21.51
C ARG A 49 0.43 -8.50 -21.61
N ALA A 50 0.82 -9.11 -22.72
CA ALA A 50 2.20 -9.49 -22.98
C ALA A 50 3.12 -8.25 -22.98
N LEU A 51 2.72 -7.19 -23.68
CA LEU A 51 3.45 -5.92 -23.70
C LEU A 51 3.57 -5.30 -22.31
N ALA A 52 2.50 -5.28 -21.52
CA ALA A 52 2.52 -4.76 -20.16
C ALA A 52 3.51 -5.56 -19.27
N TRP A 53 3.49 -6.89 -19.32
CA TRP A 53 4.45 -7.73 -18.60
C TRP A 53 5.90 -7.47 -19.03
N GLN A 54 6.16 -7.27 -20.33
CA GLN A 54 7.48 -6.91 -20.84
C GLN A 54 8.01 -5.58 -20.25
N LEU A 55 7.11 -4.63 -19.99
CA LEU A 55 7.46 -3.27 -19.57
C LEU A 55 7.57 -3.12 -18.04
N VAL A 56 6.75 -3.82 -17.26
CA VAL A 56 6.72 -3.64 -15.79
C VAL A 56 8.04 -4.06 -15.13
N GLY A 57 8.64 -5.18 -15.56
CA GLY A 57 9.88 -5.68 -14.95
C GLY A 57 11.02 -4.66 -14.99
N PRO A 58 11.41 -4.15 -16.18
CA PRO A 58 12.41 -3.10 -16.31
C PRO A 58 12.07 -1.82 -15.54
N ALA A 59 10.80 -1.39 -15.54
CA ALA A 59 10.37 -0.19 -14.83
C ALA A 59 10.51 -0.33 -13.30
N PHE A 60 10.12 -1.47 -12.73
CA PHE A 60 10.34 -1.78 -11.32
C PHE A 60 11.83 -1.86 -10.98
N ALA A 61 12.62 -2.54 -11.80
CA ALA A 61 14.07 -2.64 -11.59
C ALA A 61 14.73 -1.25 -11.55
N ALA A 62 14.38 -0.36 -12.48
CA ALA A 62 14.87 1.01 -12.51
C ALA A 62 14.42 1.83 -11.29
N HIS A 63 13.14 1.73 -10.89
CA HIS A 63 12.62 2.42 -9.71
C HIS A 63 13.32 1.97 -8.43
N LEU A 64 13.51 0.67 -8.26
CA LEU A 64 14.18 0.09 -7.09
C LEU A 64 15.68 0.37 -7.07
N ASP A 65 16.32 0.53 -8.23
CA ASP A 65 17.69 1.02 -8.33
C ASP A 65 17.81 2.47 -7.86
N ALA A 66 16.93 3.36 -8.38
CA ALA A 66 16.87 4.74 -7.93
C ALA A 66 16.58 4.85 -6.42
N GLN A 67 15.65 4.03 -5.90
CA GLN A 67 15.26 4.00 -4.50
C GLN A 67 16.42 3.74 -3.53
N ARG A 68 17.48 3.03 -3.96
CA ARG A 68 18.69 2.80 -3.14
C ARG A 68 19.47 4.07 -2.87
N GLY A 69 19.41 5.05 -3.75
CA GLY A 69 20.10 6.34 -3.62
C GLY A 69 19.30 7.41 -2.87
N TRP A 70 18.03 7.16 -2.57
CA TRP A 70 17.17 8.17 -1.95
C TRP A 70 17.50 8.40 -0.47
N PRO A 71 17.40 9.65 0.03
CA PRO A 71 17.61 9.97 1.44
C PRO A 71 16.58 9.29 2.32
N ALA A 72 16.93 8.99 3.59
CA ALA A 72 16.06 8.28 4.53
C ALA A 72 14.63 8.87 4.62
N ARG A 73 14.49 10.19 4.46
CA ARG A 73 13.22 10.90 4.34
C ARG A 73 13.19 11.68 3.02
N THR A 74 12.27 11.33 2.12
CA THR A 74 12.09 11.99 0.81
C THR A 74 11.07 13.15 0.90
N ASP A 75 10.92 13.93 -0.16
CA ASP A 75 9.84 14.93 -0.23
C ASP A 75 8.45 14.27 -0.30
N SER A 76 8.35 13.08 -0.89
CA SER A 76 7.11 12.28 -0.83
C SER A 76 6.76 11.84 0.60
N ASP A 77 7.76 11.51 1.43
CA ASP A 77 7.57 11.22 2.85
C ASP A 77 7.08 12.44 3.63
N ARG A 78 7.68 13.61 3.37
CA ARG A 78 7.28 14.91 3.94
C ARG A 78 5.86 15.30 3.53
N LEU A 79 5.49 15.06 2.28
CA LEU A 79 4.15 15.31 1.78
C LEU A 79 3.11 14.47 2.54
N THR A 80 3.39 13.18 2.75
CA THR A 80 2.50 12.32 3.54
C THR A 80 2.41 12.77 4.99
N ASP A 81 3.52 13.20 5.60
CA ASP A 81 3.48 13.74 6.97
C ASP A 81 2.64 15.03 7.06
N ALA A 82 2.74 15.93 6.06
CA ALA A 82 1.93 17.15 5.99
C ALA A 82 0.44 16.83 5.81
N PHE A 83 0.10 15.87 4.94
CA PHE A 83 -1.27 15.43 4.73
C PHE A 83 -1.85 14.81 6.00
N ARG A 84 -1.08 13.95 6.69
CA ARG A 84 -1.49 13.40 7.99
C ARG A 84 -1.73 14.49 9.04
N ALA A 85 -0.86 15.49 9.11
CA ALA A 85 -1.00 16.61 10.04
C ALA A 85 -2.26 17.46 9.73
N LEU A 86 -2.54 17.71 8.45
CA LEU A 86 -3.74 18.42 8.01
C LEU A 86 -5.01 17.63 8.31
N ASP A 87 -4.99 16.32 8.05
CA ASP A 87 -6.08 15.42 8.41
C ASP A 87 -6.34 15.48 9.92
N ALA A 88 -5.30 15.34 10.76
CA ALA A 88 -5.43 15.41 12.21
C ALA A 88 -5.96 16.79 12.68
N ALA A 89 -5.59 17.87 11.98
CA ALA A 89 -6.03 19.23 12.26
C ALA A 89 -7.48 19.54 11.82
N GLY A 90 -8.21 18.61 11.24
CA GLY A 90 -9.62 18.79 10.85
C GLY A 90 -9.84 19.23 9.40
N ILE A 91 -8.89 18.94 8.51
CA ILE A 91 -8.98 19.14 7.06
C ILE A 91 -8.88 17.77 6.40
N VAL A 92 -9.91 17.29 5.71
CA VAL A 92 -9.85 16.00 4.99
C VAL A 92 -8.72 16.04 3.97
N ALA A 93 -7.63 15.32 4.24
CA ALA A 93 -6.45 15.33 3.39
C ALA A 93 -6.29 13.98 2.69
N ARG A 94 -6.36 13.95 1.36
CA ARG A 94 -6.27 12.71 0.57
C ARG A 94 -5.22 12.80 -0.53
N GLU A 95 -4.31 11.83 -0.49
CA GLU A 95 -3.24 11.67 -1.46
C GLU A 95 -3.68 10.77 -2.61
N ASP A 96 -3.23 11.06 -3.83
CA ASP A 96 -3.49 10.24 -5.04
C ASP A 96 -4.99 9.91 -5.21
N PHE A 97 -5.86 10.87 -4.88
CA PHE A 97 -7.29 10.67 -4.68
C PHE A 97 -8.08 10.89 -5.97
N THR A 98 -8.73 9.83 -6.45
CA THR A 98 -9.48 9.77 -7.71
C THR A 98 -8.64 10.07 -8.97
N CYS A 99 -9.19 9.82 -10.15
CA CYS A 99 -8.43 9.97 -11.40
C CYS A 99 -8.13 11.43 -11.77
N CYS A 100 -9.01 12.38 -11.44
CA CYS A 100 -8.91 13.78 -11.88
C CYS A 100 -9.57 14.76 -10.89
N GLN A 101 -9.35 16.06 -11.10
CA GLN A 101 -9.86 17.11 -10.22
C GLN A 101 -11.39 17.10 -10.07
N ASN A 102 -12.14 16.87 -11.15
CA ASN A 102 -13.60 16.89 -11.09
C ASN A 102 -14.14 15.75 -10.22
N CYS A 103 -13.63 14.52 -10.41
CA CYS A 103 -13.97 13.39 -9.56
C CYS A 103 -13.61 13.69 -8.10
N GLY A 104 -12.40 14.20 -7.85
CA GLY A 104 -11.96 14.53 -6.50
C GLY A 104 -12.88 15.54 -5.80
N VAL A 105 -13.30 16.61 -6.48
CA VAL A 105 -14.24 17.59 -5.90
C VAL A 105 -15.62 16.97 -5.62
N THR A 106 -16.09 16.04 -6.47
CA THR A 106 -17.35 15.33 -6.27
C THR A 106 -17.27 14.39 -5.06
N ASP A 107 -16.18 13.65 -4.91
CA ASP A 107 -16.10 12.52 -3.98
C ASP A 107 -15.48 12.88 -2.61
N ILE A 108 -14.73 13.98 -2.51
CA ILE A 108 -14.01 14.34 -1.27
C ILE A 108 -14.94 14.62 -0.09
N GLY A 109 -16.21 14.95 -0.35
CA GLY A 109 -17.21 15.10 0.70
C GLY A 109 -17.48 13.80 1.46
N ASP A 110 -17.49 12.67 0.75
CA ASP A 110 -17.76 11.34 1.30
C ASP A 110 -16.59 10.80 2.14
N GLN A 111 -15.44 11.45 2.04
CA GLN A 111 -14.25 11.15 2.85
C GLN A 111 -14.31 11.72 4.27
N ALA A 112 -15.26 12.63 4.55
CA ALA A 112 -15.48 13.18 5.88
C ALA A 112 -16.25 12.17 6.76
N HIS A 113 -15.76 11.95 7.98
CA HIS A 113 -16.41 11.03 8.91
C HIS A 113 -17.46 11.75 9.77
N ASP A 114 -18.67 11.20 9.86
CA ASP A 114 -19.82 11.83 10.55
C ASP A 114 -19.53 12.26 11.99
N THR A 115 -18.81 11.42 12.75
CA THR A 115 -18.49 11.72 14.17
C THR A 115 -17.21 12.55 14.34
N MET A 116 -16.50 12.86 13.26
CA MET A 116 -15.25 13.62 13.24
C MET A 116 -15.29 14.67 12.12
N PRO A 117 -16.20 15.66 12.21
CA PRO A 117 -16.44 16.60 11.13
C PRO A 117 -15.17 17.35 10.74
N ALA A 118 -15.04 17.64 9.44
CA ALA A 118 -13.96 18.44 8.89
C ALA A 118 -14.51 19.77 8.39
N ARG A 119 -13.70 20.84 8.46
CA ARG A 119 -14.11 22.17 7.98
C ARG A 119 -13.76 22.41 6.51
N GLY A 120 -12.80 21.64 5.99
CA GLY A 120 -12.33 21.76 4.62
C GLY A 120 -11.62 20.49 4.18
N TYR A 121 -11.06 20.56 2.98
CA TYR A 121 -10.35 19.46 2.35
C TYR A 121 -9.11 19.94 1.61
N VAL A 122 -8.20 19.01 1.37
CA VAL A 122 -7.07 19.15 0.47
C VAL A 122 -6.79 17.80 -0.21
N PHE A 123 -6.56 17.81 -1.51
CA PHE A 123 -6.15 16.61 -2.22
C PHE A 123 -5.27 16.93 -3.44
N TYR A 124 -4.53 15.92 -3.89
CA TYR A 124 -4.07 15.84 -5.27
C TYR A 124 -4.59 14.53 -5.87
N HIS A 125 -4.85 14.52 -7.16
CA HIS A 125 -5.41 13.37 -7.87
C HIS A 125 -4.32 12.63 -8.66
N GLN A 126 -4.70 11.50 -9.25
CA GLN A 126 -3.76 10.64 -9.99
C GLN A 126 -2.98 11.40 -11.07
N GLN A 127 -3.66 12.16 -11.93
CA GLN A 127 -2.97 12.95 -12.96
C GLN A 127 -1.97 14.00 -12.41
N ASP A 128 -2.18 14.54 -11.20
CA ASP A 128 -1.19 15.44 -10.59
C ASP A 128 0.04 14.66 -10.12
N ALA A 129 -0.17 13.48 -9.53
CA ALA A 129 0.91 12.60 -9.08
C ALA A 129 1.77 12.15 -10.26
N GLU A 130 1.13 11.78 -11.38
CA GLU A 130 1.79 11.43 -12.63
C GLU A 130 2.63 12.58 -13.18
N ARG A 131 2.01 13.76 -13.30
CA ARG A 131 2.71 14.97 -13.75
C ARG A 131 3.88 15.31 -12.84
N CYS A 132 3.72 15.16 -11.53
CA CYS A 132 4.79 15.43 -10.58
C CYS A 132 5.94 14.43 -10.71
N ALA A 133 5.64 13.15 -10.91
CA ALA A 133 6.64 12.10 -11.18
C ALA A 133 7.45 12.38 -12.46
N GLU A 134 6.88 13.11 -13.41
CA GLU A 134 7.54 13.56 -14.65
C GLU A 134 8.24 14.93 -14.52
N GLY A 135 8.27 15.53 -13.32
CA GLY A 135 8.92 16.81 -13.06
C GLY A 135 8.07 18.04 -13.32
N GLY A 136 6.76 17.88 -13.58
CA GLY A 136 5.82 18.97 -13.86
C GLY A 136 5.26 19.71 -12.63
N GLY A 137 5.74 19.36 -11.43
CA GLY A 137 5.27 19.89 -10.14
C GLY A 137 3.96 19.26 -9.65
N LEU A 138 3.67 19.41 -8.35
CA LEU A 138 2.44 18.90 -7.73
C LEU A 138 1.46 20.04 -7.46
N TYR A 139 0.20 19.88 -7.85
CA TYR A 139 -0.85 20.85 -7.56
C TYR A 139 -1.85 20.26 -6.57
N LEU A 140 -2.23 21.02 -5.55
CA LEU A 140 -3.23 20.62 -4.57
C LEU A 140 -4.52 21.40 -4.80
N ALA A 141 -5.62 20.67 -4.97
CA ALA A 141 -6.96 21.21 -4.86
C ALA A 141 -7.34 21.29 -3.37
N TYR A 142 -8.03 22.35 -2.99
CA TYR A 142 -8.47 22.55 -1.61
C TYR A 142 -9.72 23.42 -1.57
N GLY A 143 -10.41 23.37 -0.44
CA GLY A 143 -11.58 24.21 -0.21
C GLY A 143 -12.26 23.91 1.11
N LEU A 144 -13.43 24.52 1.29
CA LEU A 144 -14.33 24.22 2.40
C LEU A 144 -15.36 23.18 1.95
N LEU A 145 -15.84 22.35 2.88
CA LEU A 145 -16.91 21.42 2.58
C LEU A 145 -18.24 22.18 2.46
N GLY A 146 -18.91 22.05 1.31
CA GLY A 146 -20.18 22.71 1.02
C GLY A 146 -20.12 24.24 0.86
N GLN A 147 -18.93 24.84 0.81
CA GLN A 147 -18.73 26.29 0.72
C GLN A 147 -17.55 26.65 -0.21
N PRO A 148 -17.49 27.87 -0.76
CA PRO A 148 -16.34 28.33 -1.52
C PRO A 148 -15.05 28.29 -0.69
N ALA A 149 -13.91 28.04 -1.34
CA ALA A 149 -12.60 28.13 -0.71
C ALA A 149 -12.32 29.56 -0.20
N THR A 150 -11.57 29.67 0.89
CA THR A 150 -11.11 30.95 1.45
C THR A 150 -9.58 31.01 1.48
N ALA A 151 -9.03 32.21 1.70
CA ALA A 151 -7.57 32.35 1.75
C ALA A 151 -7.01 31.69 3.01
N GLU A 152 -7.75 31.75 4.11
CA GLU A 152 -7.35 31.23 5.42
C GLU A 152 -7.11 29.72 5.39
N ILE A 153 -7.99 28.94 4.71
CA ILE A 153 -7.79 27.49 4.58
C ILE A 153 -6.56 27.17 3.72
N GLY A 154 -6.32 27.96 2.66
CA GLY A 154 -5.13 27.85 1.84
C GLY A 154 -3.85 28.16 2.62
N GLU A 155 -3.85 29.23 3.42
CA GLU A 155 -2.73 29.63 4.27
C GLU A 155 -2.37 28.53 5.29
N GLU A 156 -3.37 27.88 5.89
CA GLU A 156 -3.16 26.76 6.81
C GLU A 156 -2.48 25.56 6.11
N ILE A 157 -2.97 25.19 4.93
CA ILE A 157 -2.39 24.10 4.13
C ILE A 157 -0.95 24.44 3.75
N VAL A 158 -0.69 25.66 3.28
CA VAL A 158 0.64 26.13 2.95
C VAL A 158 1.57 26.12 4.17
N ALA A 159 1.07 26.52 5.35
CA ALA A 159 1.84 26.49 6.59
C ALA A 159 2.22 25.06 6.99
N ALA A 160 1.31 24.09 6.91
CA ALA A 160 1.59 22.69 7.20
C ALA A 160 2.62 22.09 6.25
N LEU A 161 2.49 22.34 4.94
CA LEU A 161 3.47 21.88 3.95
C LEU A 161 4.87 22.47 4.21
N ARG A 162 4.95 23.76 4.53
CA ARG A 162 6.21 24.45 4.85
C ARG A 162 6.81 23.96 6.17
N ALA A 163 6.00 23.59 7.15
CA ALA A 163 6.47 23.01 8.41
C ALA A 163 7.21 21.68 8.18
N GLU A 164 6.81 20.91 7.17
CA GLU A 164 7.52 19.70 6.73
C GLU A 164 8.72 19.96 5.81
N GLY A 165 9.02 21.23 5.52
CA GLY A 165 10.16 21.66 4.71
C GLY A 165 9.90 21.65 3.21
N LEU A 166 8.65 21.53 2.76
CA LEU A 166 8.30 21.56 1.34
C LEU A 166 8.30 23.00 0.80
N GLN A 167 8.73 23.14 -0.46
CA GLN A 167 8.69 24.42 -1.17
C GLN A 167 7.32 24.61 -1.81
N VAL A 168 6.64 25.69 -1.43
CA VAL A 168 5.26 25.98 -1.84
C VAL A 168 5.17 27.35 -2.52
N ASP A 169 4.62 27.34 -3.73
CA ASP A 169 4.29 28.52 -4.53
C ASP A 169 2.77 28.69 -4.59
N TRP A 170 2.28 29.73 -3.93
CA TRP A 170 0.86 30.06 -3.90
C TRP A 170 0.69 31.56 -3.67
N SER A 171 -0.21 32.19 -4.43
CA SER A 171 -0.40 33.64 -4.47
C SER A 171 -1.23 34.20 -3.32
N GLY A 172 -1.82 33.34 -2.48
CA GLY A 172 -2.87 33.73 -1.52
C GLY A 172 -4.28 33.73 -2.13
N SER A 173 -4.43 33.46 -3.44
CA SER A 173 -5.73 33.46 -4.11
C SER A 173 -6.51 32.16 -3.86
N PRO A 174 -7.74 32.23 -3.29
CA PRO A 174 -8.59 31.05 -3.08
C PRO A 174 -8.99 30.33 -4.37
N GLY A 175 -8.96 31.03 -5.51
CA GLY A 175 -9.29 30.48 -6.83
C GLY A 175 -8.14 29.74 -7.50
N GLN A 176 -6.95 29.70 -6.89
CA GLN A 176 -5.77 29.02 -7.42
C GLN A 176 -5.40 27.81 -6.56
N ARG A 177 -5.12 26.69 -7.23
CA ARG A 177 -4.53 25.49 -6.62
C ARG A 177 -3.15 25.82 -6.03
N ILE A 178 -2.78 25.12 -4.97
CA ILE A 178 -1.48 25.28 -4.31
C ILE A 178 -0.44 24.48 -5.09
N HIS A 179 0.63 25.12 -5.57
CA HIS A 179 1.72 24.43 -6.25
C HIS A 179 2.84 24.08 -5.26
N VAL A 180 3.22 22.82 -5.22
CA VAL A 180 4.28 22.29 -4.35
C VAL A 180 5.38 21.71 -5.24
N ARG A 181 6.62 22.10 -4.99
CA ARG A 181 7.79 21.47 -5.62
C ARG A 181 8.15 20.25 -4.78
N VAL A 182 8.07 19.09 -5.42
CA VAL A 182 8.31 17.79 -4.78
C VAL A 182 9.27 17.03 -5.68
N ASP A 183 10.43 16.66 -5.14
CA ASP A 183 11.28 15.64 -5.76
C ASP A 183 10.61 14.28 -5.55
N TRP A 184 9.79 13.87 -6.52
CA TRP A 184 8.90 12.71 -6.38
C TRP A 184 9.70 11.40 -6.21
N ALA A 185 9.53 10.75 -5.06
CA ALA A 185 10.29 9.57 -4.66
C ALA A 185 9.47 8.72 -3.68
N ARG A 186 8.53 7.94 -4.23
CA ARG A 186 7.66 7.02 -3.47
C ARG A 186 8.33 5.68 -3.23
N ARG A 187 8.64 5.38 -1.96
CA ARG A 187 9.22 4.10 -1.57
C ARG A 187 8.23 2.96 -1.74
N ARG A 188 8.76 1.83 -2.18
CA ARG A 188 8.07 0.55 -2.30
C ARG A 188 8.77 -0.47 -1.40
N HIS A 189 8.01 -1.18 -0.58
CA HIS A 189 8.49 -2.27 0.27
C HIS A 189 7.66 -3.54 0.05
N GLY A 190 8.26 -4.70 0.34
CA GLY A 190 7.66 -6.04 0.23
C GLY A 190 6.75 -6.20 -0.98
N ARG A 191 5.45 -6.44 -0.79
CA ARG A 191 4.52 -6.70 -1.91
C ARG A 191 4.49 -5.58 -2.93
N MET A 192 4.62 -4.33 -2.49
CA MET A 192 4.62 -3.16 -3.38
C MET A 192 5.93 -3.01 -4.16
N ALA A 193 7.00 -3.68 -3.74
CA ALA A 193 8.30 -3.71 -4.41
C ALA A 193 8.50 -4.98 -5.25
N ALA A 194 7.73 -6.03 -5.01
CA ALA A 194 7.86 -7.30 -5.73
C ALA A 194 7.48 -7.14 -7.21
N TYR A 195 8.31 -7.71 -8.08
CA TYR A 195 8.08 -7.80 -9.53
C TYR A 195 8.61 -9.13 -10.04
N ALA A 196 8.00 -9.65 -11.12
CA ALA A 196 8.43 -10.88 -11.77
C ALA A 196 9.05 -10.55 -13.15
N PRO A 197 10.09 -11.28 -13.57
CA PRO A 197 10.54 -11.20 -14.96
C PRO A 197 9.46 -11.77 -15.88
N TYR A 198 9.42 -11.26 -17.11
CA TYR A 198 8.54 -11.79 -18.14
C TYR A 198 9.30 -12.77 -19.03
N ASP A 199 8.82 -14.02 -19.09
CA ASP A 199 9.25 -15.03 -20.04
C ASP A 199 8.05 -15.45 -20.90
N PRO A 200 7.98 -15.09 -22.20
CA PRO A 200 6.87 -15.47 -23.06
C PRO A 200 6.82 -16.99 -23.36
N ALA A 201 7.89 -17.74 -23.07
CA ALA A 201 7.91 -19.18 -23.23
C ALA A 201 7.38 -19.92 -21.99
N GLU A 202 7.24 -19.24 -20.85
CA GLU A 202 6.72 -19.85 -19.63
C GLU A 202 5.18 -19.97 -19.74
N PRO A 203 4.62 -21.18 -19.59
CA PRO A 203 3.18 -21.37 -19.65
C PRO A 203 2.48 -20.70 -18.46
N GLU A 204 1.29 -20.17 -18.71
CA GLU A 204 0.41 -19.70 -17.64
C GLU A 204 -0.24 -20.88 -16.91
N LEU A 205 -0.35 -20.75 -15.59
CA LEU A 205 -1.05 -21.67 -14.72
C LEU A 205 -2.47 -21.16 -14.46
N ALA A 206 -3.42 -22.09 -14.34
CA ALA A 206 -4.73 -21.77 -13.81
C ALA A 206 -4.65 -21.72 -12.27
N VAL A 207 -5.02 -20.59 -11.70
CA VAL A 207 -4.91 -20.34 -10.26
C VAL A 207 -6.28 -20.04 -9.68
N HIS A 208 -6.70 -20.85 -8.71
CA HIS A 208 -8.00 -20.74 -8.05
C HIS A 208 -7.81 -20.49 -6.56
N ALA A 209 -8.19 -19.31 -6.07
CA ALA A 209 -8.24 -19.05 -4.65
C ALA A 209 -9.55 -19.56 -4.04
N ALA A 210 -9.46 -20.16 -2.85
CA ALA A 210 -10.63 -20.50 -2.06
C ALA A 210 -11.38 -19.23 -1.57
N LYS A 211 -12.67 -19.40 -1.21
CA LYS A 211 -13.50 -18.41 -0.51
C LYS A 211 -13.71 -17.07 -1.26
N GLY A 212 -13.71 -17.08 -2.60
CA GLY A 212 -14.12 -15.92 -3.40
C GLY A 212 -13.08 -14.79 -3.50
N ARG A 213 -11.83 -15.01 -3.07
CA ARG A 213 -10.74 -14.06 -3.35
C ARG A 213 -10.45 -14.04 -4.86
N ARG A 214 -10.38 -12.84 -5.45
CA ARG A 214 -9.97 -12.68 -6.85
C ARG A 214 -8.44 -12.66 -6.91
N LEU A 215 -7.84 -13.73 -7.42
CA LEU A 215 -6.49 -13.70 -7.98
C LEU A 215 -6.60 -13.41 -9.48
N ALA A 216 -5.54 -12.91 -10.10
CA ALA A 216 -5.49 -12.92 -11.56
C ALA A 216 -5.62 -14.38 -12.01
N PRO A 217 -6.61 -14.73 -12.85
CA PRO A 217 -6.98 -16.13 -13.09
C PRO A 217 -5.91 -16.91 -13.85
N ARG A 218 -4.99 -16.19 -14.51
CA ARG A 218 -3.88 -16.72 -15.28
C ARG A 218 -2.61 -15.95 -14.94
N MET A 219 -1.57 -16.67 -14.55
CA MET A 219 -0.24 -16.14 -14.28
C MET A 219 0.80 -17.24 -14.46
N THR A 220 2.01 -16.89 -14.85
CA THR A 220 3.09 -17.89 -14.95
C THR A 220 3.48 -18.41 -13.56
N ALA A 221 4.14 -19.57 -13.51
CA ALA A 221 4.64 -20.13 -12.25
C ALA A 221 5.54 -19.12 -11.52
N THR A 222 6.47 -18.50 -12.25
CA THR A 222 7.36 -17.46 -11.73
C THR A 222 6.58 -16.28 -11.13
N ALA A 223 5.60 -15.73 -11.86
CA ALA A 223 4.79 -14.62 -11.37
C ALA A 223 3.99 -15.00 -10.11
N LEU A 224 3.37 -16.18 -10.08
CA LEU A 224 2.65 -16.68 -8.91
C LEU A 224 3.56 -16.77 -7.68
N SER A 225 4.77 -17.32 -7.83
CA SER A 225 5.74 -17.50 -6.74
C SER A 225 6.32 -16.20 -6.22
N MET A 226 6.47 -15.20 -7.08
CA MET A 226 7.11 -13.93 -6.73
C MET A 226 6.13 -12.86 -6.27
N LEU A 227 4.86 -12.93 -6.66
CA LEU A 227 3.90 -11.82 -6.48
C LEU A 227 2.71 -12.15 -5.57
N GLU A 228 2.29 -13.42 -5.50
CA GLU A 228 1.08 -13.80 -4.77
C GLU A 228 1.35 -14.77 -3.63
N LEU A 229 2.10 -15.86 -3.87
CA LEU A 229 2.37 -16.88 -2.85
C LEU A 229 3.01 -16.31 -1.56
N PRO A 230 3.98 -15.37 -1.62
CA PRO A 230 4.64 -14.87 -0.43
C PRO A 230 3.73 -14.03 0.49
N TRP A 231 2.61 -13.52 -0.05
CA TRP A 231 1.63 -12.69 0.65
C TRP A 231 0.22 -13.29 0.66
N LEU A 232 0.11 -14.62 0.54
CA LEU A 232 -1.20 -15.27 0.70
C LEU A 232 -1.80 -14.92 2.06
N PRO A 233 -3.08 -14.51 2.15
CA PRO A 233 -3.69 -14.25 3.44
C PRO A 233 -3.78 -15.52 4.30
N GLN A 234 -3.75 -15.36 5.62
CA GLN A 234 -3.89 -16.47 6.56
C GLN A 234 -5.22 -17.21 6.33
N GLY A 235 -5.18 -18.54 6.33
CA GLY A 235 -6.37 -19.38 6.16
C GLY A 235 -7.02 -19.31 4.77
N VAL A 236 -6.33 -18.71 3.79
CA VAL A 236 -6.66 -18.81 2.36
C VAL A 236 -5.81 -19.91 1.75
N ALA A 237 -6.50 -20.84 1.08
CA ALA A 237 -5.86 -21.85 0.27
C ALA A 237 -5.95 -21.47 -1.21
N VAL A 238 -4.91 -21.80 -1.97
CA VAL A 238 -4.84 -21.60 -3.42
C VAL A 238 -4.61 -22.94 -4.07
N ARG A 239 -5.50 -23.32 -4.97
CA ARG A 239 -5.34 -24.48 -5.84
C ARG A 239 -4.66 -24.03 -7.12
N VAL A 240 -3.55 -24.67 -7.43
CA VAL A 240 -2.77 -24.41 -8.64
C VAL A 240 -2.91 -25.61 -9.56
N GLU A 241 -3.35 -25.38 -10.80
CA GLU A 241 -3.47 -26.41 -11.83
C GLU A 241 -2.42 -26.14 -12.93
N GLY A 242 -1.56 -27.13 -13.18
CA GLY A 242 -0.55 -27.12 -14.23
C GLY A 242 -0.46 -28.51 -14.89
N ASP A 243 0.69 -28.85 -15.48
CA ASP A 243 0.90 -30.14 -16.17
C ASP A 243 0.89 -31.37 -15.21
N GLY A 244 0.85 -31.13 -13.91
CA GLY A 244 0.80 -32.14 -12.85
C GLY A 244 -0.53 -32.23 -12.09
N ALA A 245 -0.55 -33.00 -11.00
CA ALA A 245 -1.70 -33.04 -10.12
C ALA A 245 -1.94 -31.66 -9.47
N PRO A 246 -3.20 -31.22 -9.33
CA PRO A 246 -3.51 -29.99 -8.60
C PRO A 246 -2.96 -30.04 -7.18
N VAL A 247 -2.33 -28.95 -6.75
CA VAL A 247 -1.81 -28.81 -5.38
C VAL A 247 -2.56 -27.67 -4.69
N GLU A 248 -3.06 -27.94 -3.49
CA GLU A 248 -3.64 -26.91 -2.62
C GLU A 248 -2.55 -26.37 -1.68
N LEU A 249 -2.26 -25.08 -1.81
CA LEU A 249 -1.24 -24.37 -1.04
C LEU A 249 -1.90 -23.47 -0.01
N ARG A 250 -1.38 -23.49 1.22
CA ARG A 250 -1.79 -22.59 2.31
C ARG A 250 -0.56 -21.99 2.98
N ARG A 251 -0.72 -20.79 3.54
CA ARG A 251 0.37 -20.12 4.27
C ARG A 251 0.15 -20.22 5.78
N GLU A 252 1.22 -20.53 6.50
CA GLU A 252 1.34 -20.22 7.92
C GLU A 252 2.62 -19.40 8.12
N ARG A 253 2.49 -18.16 8.62
CA ARG A 253 3.62 -17.23 8.80
C ARG A 253 4.50 -17.11 7.54
N SER A 254 5.80 -17.32 7.66
CA SER A 254 6.76 -17.26 6.55
C SER A 254 6.85 -18.54 5.71
N ARG A 255 5.93 -19.48 5.88
CA ARG A 255 5.97 -20.80 5.23
C ARG A 255 4.73 -21.10 4.42
N LEU A 256 4.93 -21.86 3.34
CA LEU A 256 3.86 -22.44 2.53
C LEU A 256 3.80 -23.94 2.79
N PHE A 257 2.60 -24.47 2.84
CA PHE A 257 2.30 -25.88 3.06
C PHE A 257 1.40 -26.38 1.93
N SER A 258 1.66 -27.58 1.42
CA SER A 258 0.74 -28.30 0.55
C SER A 258 -0.24 -29.16 1.37
N ASP A 259 -1.32 -29.58 0.73
CA ASP A 259 -2.33 -30.51 1.26
C ASP A 259 -1.78 -31.90 1.63
N ASP A 260 -0.69 -32.33 0.98
CA ASP A 260 0.03 -33.56 1.31
C ASP A 260 1.06 -33.42 2.45
N GLY A 261 1.14 -32.24 3.09
CA GLY A 261 1.93 -32.00 4.29
C GLY A 261 3.38 -31.55 4.07
N ARG A 262 3.82 -31.38 2.82
CA ARG A 262 5.13 -30.77 2.51
C ARG A 262 5.12 -29.27 2.78
N SER A 263 6.28 -28.69 3.00
CA SER A 263 6.42 -27.27 3.34
C SER A 263 7.71 -26.64 2.82
N VAL A 264 7.65 -25.35 2.46
CA VAL A 264 8.81 -24.59 1.99
C VAL A 264 8.74 -23.15 2.48
N GLY A 265 9.82 -22.38 2.32
CA GLY A 265 9.81 -20.94 2.53
C GLY A 265 8.80 -20.26 1.58
N ARG A 266 8.25 -19.11 1.98
CA ARG A 266 7.17 -18.45 1.24
C ARG A 266 7.52 -17.98 -0.18
N PHE A 267 8.80 -17.88 -0.52
CA PHE A 267 9.29 -17.57 -1.87
C PHE A 267 9.59 -18.82 -2.72
N ASP A 268 9.60 -20.01 -2.11
CA ASP A 268 9.97 -21.28 -2.72
C ASP A 268 8.76 -22.12 -3.14
N GLY A 269 7.56 -21.53 -3.14
CA GLY A 269 6.27 -22.23 -3.31
C GLY A 269 6.20 -23.14 -4.54
N LEU A 270 6.90 -22.82 -5.64
CA LEU A 270 6.94 -23.66 -6.84
C LEU A 270 7.58 -25.04 -6.62
N ARG A 271 8.45 -25.19 -5.62
CA ARG A 271 8.99 -26.50 -5.26
C ARG A 271 7.88 -27.47 -4.87
N LEU A 272 6.81 -26.98 -4.24
CA LEU A 272 5.67 -27.81 -3.84
C LEU A 272 4.89 -28.34 -5.05
N LEU A 273 4.86 -27.61 -6.16
CA LEU A 273 4.21 -28.06 -7.41
C LEU A 273 4.93 -29.25 -8.05
N ASN A 274 6.25 -29.35 -7.84
CA ASN A 274 7.10 -30.38 -8.44
C ASN A 274 7.47 -31.52 -7.48
N GLY A 275 6.70 -31.72 -6.40
CA GLY A 275 7.00 -32.77 -5.41
C GLY A 275 8.12 -32.43 -4.43
N GLY A 276 8.67 -31.21 -4.46
CA GLY A 276 9.71 -30.75 -3.54
C GLY A 276 9.18 -30.45 -2.13
N ASP A 277 10.08 -30.46 -1.16
CA ASP A 277 9.85 -30.12 0.25
C ASP A 277 11.15 -29.54 0.83
N ASP A 278 11.03 -28.72 1.85
CA ASP A 278 12.14 -28.19 2.64
C ASP A 278 11.67 -27.91 4.08
N PRO A 279 11.44 -28.97 4.89
CA PRO A 279 10.89 -28.81 6.22
C PRO A 279 11.84 -28.02 7.15
N GLN A 280 13.13 -27.94 6.79
CA GLN A 280 14.17 -27.25 7.55
C GLN A 280 14.36 -25.79 7.13
N ALA A 281 13.58 -25.28 6.17
CA ALA A 281 13.61 -23.86 5.83
C ALA A 281 13.32 -23.01 7.09
N PRO A 282 14.23 -22.10 7.49
CA PRO A 282 14.03 -21.28 8.68
C PRO A 282 12.88 -20.29 8.45
N ASP A 283 12.17 -19.96 9.53
CA ASP A 283 11.23 -18.85 9.49
C ASP A 283 11.96 -17.52 9.26
N GLU A 284 11.30 -16.61 8.56
CA GLU A 284 11.84 -15.26 8.35
C GLU A 284 11.62 -14.43 9.63
N PRO A 285 12.70 -14.02 10.31
CA PRO A 285 12.56 -13.29 11.56
C PRO A 285 11.94 -11.91 11.35
N GLY A 286 11.15 -11.47 12.32
CA GLY A 286 10.53 -10.15 12.35
C GLY A 286 9.41 -9.90 11.35
N MET A 287 8.82 -10.99 10.84
CA MET A 287 7.58 -10.95 10.10
C MET A 287 6.39 -10.78 11.04
N LEU A 288 5.48 -9.88 10.69
CA LEU A 288 4.23 -9.64 11.40
C LEU A 288 3.05 -10.17 10.60
N GLU A 289 2.09 -10.80 11.27
CA GLU A 289 0.74 -11.01 10.71
C GLU A 289 -0.05 -9.71 10.89
N VAL A 290 -0.40 -9.06 9.78
CA VAL A 290 -1.05 -7.75 9.81
C VAL A 290 -2.45 -7.84 9.21
N THR A 291 -3.44 -7.34 9.95
CA THR A 291 -4.75 -6.94 9.43
C THR A 291 -4.91 -5.44 9.58
N TYR A 292 -5.60 -4.82 8.63
CA TYR A 292 -5.85 -3.39 8.69
C TYR A 292 -7.04 -3.01 7.81
N GLU A 293 -7.58 -1.82 8.05
CA GLU A 293 -8.60 -1.22 7.21
C GLU A 293 -8.40 0.30 7.18
N SER A 294 -8.34 0.85 5.96
CA SER A 294 -8.34 2.28 5.74
C SER A 294 -9.76 2.70 5.39
N GLN A 295 -10.40 3.46 6.28
CA GLN A 295 -11.76 3.97 6.12
C GLN A 295 -11.74 5.34 5.40
N PRO A 296 -12.83 5.74 4.71
CA PRO A 296 -14.07 4.99 4.51
C PRO A 296 -14.03 3.94 3.39
N ASP A 297 -13.10 4.06 2.44
CA ASP A 297 -13.07 3.28 1.19
C ASP A 297 -11.64 3.00 0.69
N GLY A 298 -10.68 2.95 1.61
CA GLY A 298 -9.27 2.71 1.30
C GLY A 298 -8.87 1.23 1.35
N PRO A 299 -7.56 0.93 1.21
CA PRO A 299 -7.06 -0.43 1.23
C PRO A 299 -7.29 -1.12 2.58
N SER A 300 -7.54 -2.43 2.53
CA SER A 300 -7.69 -3.27 3.71
C SER A 300 -7.05 -4.64 3.50
N ALA A 301 -6.72 -5.31 4.61
CA ALA A 301 -6.29 -6.70 4.63
C ALA A 301 -7.01 -7.45 5.75
N PHE A 302 -7.93 -8.32 5.35
CA PHE A 302 -8.56 -9.31 6.24
C PHE A 302 -8.97 -10.53 5.39
N PRO A 303 -8.47 -11.76 5.67
CA PRO A 303 -7.58 -12.17 6.76
C PRO A 303 -6.17 -11.54 6.74
N SER A 304 -5.35 -11.82 7.77
CA SER A 304 -4.00 -11.24 7.91
C SER A 304 -3.09 -11.60 6.75
N VAL A 305 -2.20 -10.68 6.41
CA VAL A 305 -1.11 -10.91 5.45
C VAL A 305 0.24 -10.74 6.15
N PRO A 306 1.27 -11.48 5.74
CA PRO A 306 2.59 -11.36 6.34
C PRO A 306 3.26 -10.08 5.85
N MET A 307 3.75 -9.25 6.77
CA MET A 307 4.43 -7.99 6.47
C MET A 307 5.76 -7.90 7.21
N ALA A 308 6.81 -7.48 6.51
CA ALA A 308 8.02 -6.99 7.16
C ALA A 308 7.74 -5.63 7.82
N LEU A 309 8.57 -5.22 8.77
CA LEU A 309 8.41 -3.93 9.47
C LEU A 309 8.20 -2.73 8.52
N PRO A 310 8.97 -2.54 7.43
CA PRO A 310 8.74 -1.41 6.51
C PRO A 310 7.34 -1.41 5.87
N GLU A 311 6.78 -2.59 5.55
CA GLU A 311 5.42 -2.70 5.00
C GLU A 311 4.37 -2.27 6.05
N ALA A 312 4.51 -2.75 7.29
CA ALA A 312 3.60 -2.39 8.37
C ALA A 312 3.66 -0.88 8.70
N LEU A 313 4.86 -0.28 8.65
CA LEU A 313 5.04 1.16 8.84
C LEU A 313 4.48 1.98 7.68
N ASP A 314 4.58 1.49 6.43
CA ASP A 314 3.93 2.12 5.28
C ASP A 314 2.40 2.16 5.45
N VAL A 315 1.80 1.07 5.96
CA VAL A 315 0.37 1.05 6.28
C VAL A 315 0.06 2.08 7.36
N LEU A 316 0.72 2.02 8.52
CA LEU A 316 0.50 2.98 9.62
C LEU A 316 0.61 4.43 9.15
N ARG A 317 1.60 4.75 8.32
CA ARG A 317 1.82 6.10 7.81
C ARG A 317 0.66 6.62 6.96
N ARG A 318 0.01 5.73 6.21
CA ARG A 318 -1.06 6.06 5.25
C ARG A 318 -2.46 5.97 5.83
N LEU A 319 -2.65 5.45 7.05
CA LEU A 319 -3.98 5.39 7.69
C LEU A 319 -4.54 6.80 7.87
N PRO A 320 -5.73 7.12 7.30
CA PRO A 320 -6.38 8.40 7.52
C PRO A 320 -6.72 8.63 9.00
N THR A 321 -6.37 9.81 9.52
CA THR A 321 -6.38 10.11 10.97
C THR A 321 -7.75 10.44 11.53
N ARG A 322 -8.64 11.04 10.74
CA ARG A 322 -10.02 11.40 11.17
C ARG A 322 -11.04 10.39 10.72
N THR A 323 -10.69 9.12 10.83
CA THR A 323 -11.52 7.99 10.43
C THR A 323 -11.42 6.91 11.49
N ASN A 324 -12.20 5.84 11.36
CA ASN A 324 -12.05 4.66 12.21
C ASN A 324 -10.98 3.68 11.67
N SER A 325 -10.03 4.18 10.86
CA SER A 325 -8.96 3.35 10.31
C SER A 325 -8.15 2.69 11.42
N TRP A 326 -7.79 1.43 11.20
CA TRP A 326 -7.17 0.60 12.23
C TRP A 326 -6.15 -0.37 11.62
N LEU A 327 -5.23 -0.82 12.47
CA LEU A 327 -4.25 -1.85 12.16
C LEU A 327 -4.07 -2.75 13.39
N CYS A 328 -3.96 -4.05 13.17
CA CYS A 328 -3.60 -5.05 14.15
C CYS A 328 -2.40 -5.83 13.62
N ALA A 329 -1.34 -5.92 14.42
CA ALA A 329 -0.14 -6.68 14.11
C ALA A 329 0.11 -7.74 15.19
N VAL A 330 0.47 -8.95 14.74
CA VAL A 330 0.80 -10.08 15.62
C VAL A 330 2.19 -10.60 15.26
N SER A 331 3.04 -10.73 16.27
CA SER A 331 4.41 -11.26 16.14
C SER A 331 4.45 -12.80 16.07
N ALA A 332 5.64 -13.37 15.85
CA ALA A 332 5.82 -14.82 15.85
C ALA A 332 5.57 -15.45 17.23
N ALA A 333 5.89 -14.71 18.31
CA ALA A 333 5.60 -15.10 19.69
C ALA A 333 4.17 -14.75 20.15
N GLU A 334 3.28 -14.42 19.20
CA GLU A 334 1.86 -14.11 19.44
C GLU A 334 1.59 -12.86 20.29
N ALA A 335 2.62 -12.03 20.53
CA ALA A 335 2.39 -10.69 21.07
C ALA A 335 1.60 -9.85 20.05
N VAL A 336 0.65 -9.06 20.56
CA VAL A 336 -0.31 -8.29 19.76
C VAL A 336 -0.13 -6.79 20.01
N VAL A 337 -0.15 -6.01 18.93
CA VAL A 337 -0.30 -4.55 18.97
C VAL A 337 -1.45 -4.17 18.05
N GLN A 338 -2.41 -3.45 18.60
CA GLN A 338 -3.56 -2.91 17.90
C GLN A 338 -3.52 -1.39 17.97
N LEU A 339 -3.91 -0.74 16.87
CA LEU A 339 -4.08 0.69 16.82
C LEU A 339 -5.32 1.06 16.04
N ARG A 340 -5.93 2.18 16.43
CA ARG A 340 -7.11 2.72 15.78
C ARG A 340 -7.13 4.23 15.94
N TRP A 341 -7.46 4.92 14.86
CA TRP A 341 -7.81 6.33 14.94
C TRP A 341 -9.19 6.49 15.57
N GLU A 342 -9.24 7.29 16.62
CA GLU A 342 -10.46 7.66 17.34
C GLU A 342 -10.58 9.18 17.39
N LYS A 343 -11.71 9.69 17.90
CA LYS A 343 -11.96 11.14 17.96
C LYS A 343 -10.85 11.89 18.73
N ASP A 344 -10.28 11.24 19.75
CA ASP A 344 -9.33 11.84 20.69
C ASP A 344 -7.86 11.60 20.29
N GLY A 345 -7.63 10.90 19.17
CA GLY A 345 -6.30 10.64 18.61
C GLY A 345 -6.08 9.16 18.26
N LEU A 346 -4.82 8.77 18.16
CA LEU A 346 -4.42 7.40 17.87
C LEU A 346 -4.47 6.56 19.15
N TRP A 347 -5.47 5.71 19.30
CA TRP A 347 -5.50 4.70 20.35
C TRP A 347 -4.54 3.56 19.99
N LEU A 348 -3.68 3.16 20.93
CA LEU A 348 -2.72 2.07 20.80
C LEU A 348 -2.90 1.12 21.98
N GLU A 349 -3.04 -0.18 21.71
CA GLU A 349 -3.32 -1.18 22.73
C GLU A 349 -2.71 -2.57 22.49
N THR A 350 -2.62 -3.33 23.58
CA THR A 350 -2.28 -4.76 23.60
C THR A 350 -3.35 -5.47 24.42
N PRO A 351 -4.17 -6.33 23.78
CA PRO A 351 -5.17 -7.11 24.49
C PRO A 351 -4.53 -8.27 25.28
N HIS A 352 -5.05 -8.52 26.49
CA HIS A 352 -4.85 -9.72 27.30
C HIS A 352 -6.17 -10.51 27.48
N PRO A 353 -6.58 -11.34 26.48
CA PRO A 353 -7.81 -12.13 26.50
C PRO A 353 -8.02 -12.97 27.76
N GLU A 354 -6.95 -13.59 28.27
CA GLU A 354 -6.99 -14.47 29.44
C GLU A 354 -7.45 -13.75 30.72
N ASP A 355 -7.16 -12.44 30.80
CA ASP A 355 -7.46 -11.60 31.94
C ASP A 355 -8.64 -10.65 31.68
N ALA A 356 -9.28 -10.73 30.52
CA ALA A 356 -10.32 -9.79 30.06
C ALA A 356 -9.91 -8.30 30.24
N THR A 357 -8.66 -7.96 29.88
CA THR A 357 -8.10 -6.60 30.09
C THR A 357 -7.17 -6.15 28.96
N SER A 358 -7.19 -4.85 28.62
CA SER A 358 -6.30 -4.23 27.62
C SER A 358 -5.30 -3.35 28.32
N THR A 359 -4.05 -3.37 27.89
CA THR A 359 -3.15 -2.25 28.19
C THR A 359 -3.23 -1.29 27.03
N GLY A 360 -3.47 0.00 27.27
CA GLY A 360 -3.63 0.97 26.18
C GLY A 360 -3.44 2.44 26.59
N LYS A 361 -3.20 3.29 25.59
CA LYS A 361 -3.16 4.76 25.70
C LYS A 361 -3.43 5.41 24.34
N TYR A 362 -3.78 6.70 24.37
CA TYR A 362 -3.60 7.55 23.20
C TYR A 362 -2.11 7.83 23.02
N ALA A 363 -1.58 7.45 21.87
CA ALA A 363 -0.16 7.50 21.55
C ALA A 363 0.13 8.53 20.45
N THR A 364 1.35 9.04 20.45
CA THR A 364 1.90 9.78 19.31
C THR A 364 2.24 8.82 18.17
N TYR A 365 2.40 9.36 16.96
CA TYR A 365 2.84 8.57 15.81
C TYR A 365 4.20 7.89 16.08
N ASP A 366 5.15 8.59 16.67
CA ASP A 366 6.49 8.06 16.97
C ASP A 366 6.46 6.93 18.01
N GLU A 367 5.56 7.02 19.00
CA GLU A 367 5.33 5.93 19.95
C GLU A 367 4.76 4.68 19.26
N ALA A 368 3.81 4.85 18.33
CA ALA A 368 3.27 3.74 17.55
C ALA A 368 4.34 3.09 16.67
N VAL A 369 5.19 3.89 16.00
CA VAL A 369 6.35 3.39 15.24
C VAL A 369 7.31 2.62 16.15
N ARG A 370 7.62 3.14 17.34
CA ARG A 370 8.50 2.47 18.31
C ARG A 370 7.92 1.12 18.74
N VAL A 371 6.65 1.06 19.10
CA VAL A 371 6.01 -0.17 19.56
C VAL A 371 5.94 -1.22 18.45
N LEU A 372 5.58 -0.85 17.21
CA LEU A 372 5.60 -1.78 16.07
C LEU A 372 7.02 -2.27 15.74
N THR A 373 8.02 -1.40 15.87
CA THR A 373 9.43 -1.77 15.67
C THR A 373 9.86 -2.82 16.70
N ILE A 374 9.56 -2.62 17.98
CA ILE A 374 9.87 -3.59 19.03
C ILE A 374 9.09 -4.89 18.83
N LEU A 375 7.83 -4.81 18.40
CA LEU A 375 7.04 -6.00 18.07
C LEU A 375 7.71 -6.83 16.98
N ALA A 376 8.18 -6.20 15.90
CA ALA A 376 8.84 -6.90 14.81
C ALA A 376 10.25 -7.38 15.15
N THR A 377 11.01 -6.67 15.99
CA THR A 377 12.43 -6.98 16.20
C THR A 377 12.71 -7.78 17.46
N GLU A 378 11.81 -7.74 18.44
CA GLU A 378 11.97 -8.39 19.75
C GLU A 378 10.81 -9.37 20.07
N ASP A 379 9.87 -9.57 19.13
CA ASP A 379 8.72 -10.48 19.27
C ASP A 379 7.89 -10.26 20.56
N ARG A 380 7.76 -9.00 20.98
CA ARG A 380 7.02 -8.62 22.20
C ARG A 380 6.33 -7.27 22.07
N SER A 381 5.26 -7.05 22.84
CA SER A 381 4.69 -5.71 22.98
C SER A 381 5.45 -4.90 24.04
N ALA A 382 5.92 -3.71 23.66
CA ALA A 382 6.52 -2.74 24.58
C ALA A 382 5.50 -1.70 25.10
N LEU A 383 4.20 -1.93 24.89
CA LEU A 383 3.19 -0.92 25.19
C LEU A 383 3.13 -0.53 26.67
N ALA A 384 3.31 -1.51 27.58
CA ALA A 384 3.33 -1.26 29.02
C ALA A 384 4.52 -0.41 29.47
N GLU A 385 5.54 -0.21 28.63
CA GLU A 385 6.68 0.66 28.89
C GLU A 385 6.42 2.12 28.53
N LEU A 386 5.32 2.43 27.83
CA LEU A 386 5.00 3.80 27.47
C LEU A 386 4.43 4.56 28.67
N ASP A 387 4.91 5.78 28.88
CA ASP A 387 4.38 6.66 29.92
C ASP A 387 2.87 6.88 29.71
N GLY A 388 2.10 6.64 30.76
CA GLY A 388 0.64 6.78 30.76
C GLY A 388 -0.14 5.59 30.18
N ALA A 389 0.53 4.51 29.76
CA ALA A 389 -0.15 3.26 29.43
C ALA A 389 -0.83 2.69 30.68
N ALA A 390 -2.09 2.28 30.53
CA ALA A 390 -2.88 1.77 31.63
C ALA A 390 -3.59 0.47 31.24
N ARG A 391 -3.60 -0.49 32.17
CA ARG A 391 -4.37 -1.71 32.04
C ARG A 391 -5.82 -1.46 32.48
N ARG A 392 -6.79 -1.83 31.63
CA ARG A 392 -8.23 -1.60 31.83
C ARG A 392 -9.01 -2.87 31.49
N PRO A 393 -10.06 -3.24 32.24
CA PRO A 393 -10.95 -4.34 31.87
C PRO A 393 -11.79 -3.98 30.64
N TRP A 394 -12.26 -4.99 29.91
CA TRP A 394 -13.27 -4.85 28.86
C TRP A 394 -14.45 -5.81 29.04
#